data_AF-A0A1W9WSH3-F1
#
_entry.id   AF-A0A1W9WSH3-F1
#
_cell.length_a   1.000
_cell.length_b   1.000
_cell.length_c   1.000
_cell.angle_alpha   90.00
_cell.angle_beta   90.00
_cell.angle_gamma   90.00
#
_symmetry.space_group_name_H-M   'P 1'
#
loop_
_entity.id
_entity.type
_entity.pdbx_description
1 polymer ?
#
loop_
_entity_poly.entity_id
_entity_poly.type
_entity_poly.pdbx_seq_one_letter_code
_entity_poly.pdbx_strand_id
1 'polypeptide(L)'
;MEKKNNDKEKLKALRQERAAYIENAREKIKTNNKLFKKIKAQIKDQAMTIPQIALEIKEPASKVLVYVSGLKKFGMAVEKEKDGDYYKYQLSSTD
;
A
#
# COMPACT_ATOMS: atom_id res chain seq x y z
N MET A 1 17.21 19.12 -38.83
CA MET A 1 16.16 19.60 -37.89
C MET A 1 14.92 18.70 -37.87
N GLU A 2 14.60 18.04 -38.97
CA GLU A 2 13.39 17.20 -39.15
C GLU A 2 13.27 15.99 -38.20
N LYS A 3 14.35 15.23 -37.97
CA LYS A 3 14.38 14.09 -37.02
C LYS A 3 13.98 14.48 -35.58
N LYS A 4 14.49 15.62 -35.08
CA LYS A 4 14.22 16.11 -33.71
C LYS A 4 12.75 16.45 -33.47
N ASN A 5 12.05 16.95 -34.49
CA ASN A 5 10.62 17.25 -34.39
C ASN A 5 9.78 15.97 -34.39
N ASN A 6 10.13 15.00 -35.23
CA ASN A 6 9.44 13.70 -35.30
C ASN A 6 9.54 12.92 -33.97
N ASP A 7 10.72 12.93 -33.32
CA ASP A 7 10.90 12.28 -32.01
C ASP A 7 10.05 12.94 -30.91
N LYS A 8 9.91 14.27 -30.94
CA LYS A 8 9.08 15.03 -29.99
C LYS A 8 7.60 14.71 -30.16
N GLU A 9 7.13 14.57 -31.39
CA GLU A 9 5.74 14.21 -31.70
C GLU A 9 5.42 12.77 -31.31
N LYS A 10 6.33 11.82 -31.60
CA LYS A 10 6.22 10.43 -31.14
C LYS A 10 6.15 10.33 -29.61
N LEU A 11 6.99 11.09 -28.90
CA LEU A 11 6.95 11.16 -27.44
C LEU A 11 5.66 11.80 -26.91
N LYS A 12 5.08 12.77 -27.63
CA LYS A 12 3.79 13.37 -27.25
C LYS A 12 2.65 12.36 -27.42
N ALA A 13 2.61 11.64 -28.54
CA ALA A 13 1.64 10.58 -28.80
C ALA A 13 1.73 9.46 -27.75
N LEU A 14 2.95 9.00 -27.43
CA LEU A 14 3.17 7.96 -26.41
C LEU A 14 2.68 8.39 -25.02
N ARG A 15 2.86 9.66 -24.64
CA ARG A 15 2.34 10.18 -23.37
C ARG A 15 0.82 10.20 -23.34
N GLN A 16 0.18 10.56 -24.45
CA GLN A 16 -1.28 10.57 -24.57
C GLN A 16 -1.84 9.15 -24.49
N GLU A 17 -1.24 8.21 -25.21
CA GLU A 17 -1.62 6.79 -25.18
C GLU A 17 -1.55 6.20 -23.77
N ARG A 18 -0.49 6.54 -23.01
CA ARG A 18 -0.27 6.01 -21.66
C ARG A 18 -0.93 6.83 -20.55
N ALA A 19 -1.54 7.97 -20.86
CA ALA A 19 -2.04 8.91 -19.85
C ALA A 19 -3.02 8.24 -18.88
N ALA A 20 -3.99 7.49 -19.40
CA ALA A 20 -4.98 6.78 -18.59
C ALA A 20 -4.34 5.70 -17.69
N TYR A 21 -3.35 4.95 -18.20
CA TYR A 21 -2.64 3.94 -17.43
C TYR A 21 -1.84 4.57 -16.28
N ILE A 22 -1.14 5.67 -16.56
CA ILE A 22 -0.37 6.40 -15.56
C ILE A 22 -1.29 6.95 -14.47
N GLU A 23 -2.44 7.53 -14.86
CA GLU A 23 -3.39 8.07 -13.90
C GLU A 23 -4.01 6.98 -13.01
N ASN A 24 -4.40 5.86 -13.60
CA ASN A 24 -4.88 4.69 -12.86
C ASN A 24 -3.83 4.14 -11.89
N ALA A 25 -2.55 4.11 -12.29
CA ALA A 25 -1.46 3.70 -11.42
C ALA A 25 -1.27 4.67 -10.24
N ARG A 26 -1.34 5.99 -10.50
CA ARG A 26 -1.23 7.03 -9.48
C ARG A 26 -2.35 6.92 -8.44
N GLU A 27 -3.59 6.77 -8.87
CA GLU A 27 -4.73 6.65 -7.94
C GLU A 27 -4.68 5.34 -7.13
N LYS A 28 -4.19 4.24 -7.71
CA LYS A 28 -3.92 3.00 -6.97
C LYS A 28 -2.85 3.21 -5.89
N ILE A 29 -1.72 3.83 -6.24
CA ILE A 29 -0.64 4.11 -5.28
C ILE A 29 -1.15 5.01 -4.14
N LYS A 30 -1.88 6.06 -4.47
CA LYS A 30 -2.47 6.98 -3.48
C LYS A 30 -3.42 6.27 -2.53
N THR A 31 -4.30 5.41 -3.05
CA THR A 31 -5.22 4.60 -2.25
C THR A 31 -4.46 3.62 -1.35
N ASN A 32 -3.46 2.94 -1.88
CA ASN A 32 -2.63 2.00 -1.12
C ASN A 32 -1.85 2.70 0.00
N ASN A 33 -1.25 3.85 -0.29
CA ASN A 33 -0.50 4.64 0.69
C ASN A 33 -1.41 5.14 1.81
N LYS A 34 -2.64 5.56 1.49
CA LYS A 34 -3.63 5.91 2.52
C LYS A 34 -3.94 4.72 3.43
N LEU A 35 -4.09 3.52 2.86
CA LEU A 35 -4.38 2.33 3.64
C LEU A 35 -3.20 1.91 4.52
N PHE A 36 -1.97 1.91 3.98
CA PHE A 36 -0.77 1.67 4.79
C PHE A 36 -0.66 2.64 5.95
N LYS A 37 -0.90 3.94 5.73
CA LYS A 37 -0.90 4.94 6.81
C LYS A 37 -1.93 4.62 7.89
N LYS A 38 -3.16 4.29 7.50
CA LYS A 38 -4.22 3.90 8.45
C LYS A 38 -3.82 2.66 9.26
N ILE A 39 -3.34 1.60 8.60
CA ILE A 39 -2.91 0.36 9.25
C ILE A 39 -1.77 0.63 10.22
N LYS A 40 -0.69 1.31 9.76
CA LYS A 40 0.47 1.65 10.60
C LYS A 40 0.08 2.45 11.83
N ALA A 41 -0.90 3.37 11.71
CA ALA A 41 -1.39 4.14 12.85
C ALA A 41 -2.07 3.25 13.91
N GLN A 42 -2.83 2.23 13.49
CA GLN A 42 -3.48 1.30 14.43
C GLN A 42 -2.47 0.44 15.19
N ILE A 43 -1.40 0.01 14.52
CA ILE A 43 -0.42 -0.93 15.08
C ILE A 43 0.88 -0.26 15.58
N LYS A 44 0.87 1.06 15.75
CA LYS A 44 2.05 1.83 16.17
C LYS A 44 2.37 1.55 17.63
N ASP A 45 1.42 1.88 18.51
CA ASP A 45 1.63 1.87 19.96
C ASP A 45 1.10 0.58 20.62
N GLN A 46 0.23 -0.15 19.93
CA GLN A 46 -0.36 -1.40 20.40
C GLN A 46 -0.34 -2.47 19.31
N ALA A 47 -0.23 -3.74 19.72
CA ALA A 47 -0.33 -4.87 18.82
C ALA A 47 -1.79 -5.24 18.57
N MET A 48 -2.21 -5.38 17.31
CA MET A 48 -3.61 -5.71 16.94
C MET A 48 -3.70 -6.86 15.95
N THR A 49 -4.77 -7.64 16.01
CA THR A 49 -5.05 -8.70 15.04
C THR A 49 -5.61 -8.13 13.72
N ILE A 50 -5.57 -8.92 12.65
CA ILE A 50 -6.14 -8.54 11.35
C ILE A 50 -7.64 -8.15 11.47
N PRO A 51 -8.51 -8.92 12.14
CA PRO A 51 -9.92 -8.53 12.31
C PRO A 51 -10.10 -7.24 13.10
N GLN A 52 -9.30 -7.01 14.14
CA GLN A 52 -9.36 -5.77 14.93
C GLN A 52 -8.97 -4.56 14.07
N ILE A 53 -7.86 -4.63 13.33
CA ILE A 53 -7.43 -3.54 12.43
C ILE A 53 -8.51 -3.25 11.38
N ALA A 54 -9.10 -4.30 10.80
CA ALA A 54 -10.16 -4.21 9.79
C ALA A 54 -11.40 -3.47 10.31
N LEU A 55 -11.81 -3.77 11.54
CA LEU A 55 -12.92 -3.11 12.21
C LEU A 55 -12.63 -1.62 12.42
N GLU A 56 -11.45 -1.27 12.96
CA GLU A 56 -11.07 0.12 13.25
C GLU A 56 -11.02 1.00 12.00
N ILE A 57 -10.42 0.49 10.92
CA ILE A 57 -10.24 1.30 9.69
C ILE A 57 -11.41 1.17 8.70
N LYS A 58 -12.41 0.35 9.05
CA LYS A 58 -13.62 0.05 8.26
C LYS A 58 -13.31 -0.48 6.86
N GLU A 59 -12.42 -1.46 6.79
CA GLU A 59 -12.00 -2.11 5.54
C GLU A 59 -12.13 -3.64 5.65
N PRO A 60 -12.27 -4.36 4.53
CA PRO A 60 -12.37 -5.82 4.56
C PRO A 60 -11.12 -6.48 5.16
N ALA A 61 -11.30 -7.49 6.01
CA ALA A 61 -10.20 -8.20 6.65
C ALA A 61 -9.24 -8.86 5.64
N SER A 62 -9.75 -9.38 4.52
CA SER A 62 -8.93 -9.92 3.43
C SER A 62 -8.02 -8.86 2.81
N LYS A 63 -8.51 -7.63 2.69
CA LYS A 63 -7.72 -6.49 2.22
C LYS A 63 -6.66 -6.12 3.26
N VAL A 64 -7.04 -5.98 4.53
CA VAL A 64 -6.07 -5.66 5.60
C VAL A 64 -4.97 -6.72 5.69
N LEU A 65 -5.32 -8.01 5.59
CA LEU A 65 -4.37 -9.12 5.59
C LEU A 65 -3.26 -8.91 4.55
N VAL A 66 -3.61 -8.65 3.29
CA VAL A 66 -2.62 -8.47 2.20
C VAL A 66 -1.64 -7.34 2.51
N TYR A 67 -2.11 -6.22 3.07
CA TYR A 67 -1.25 -5.07 3.35
C TYR A 67 -0.38 -5.32 4.59
N VAL A 68 -0.93 -5.91 5.65
CA VAL A 68 -0.15 -6.29 6.84
C VAL A 68 0.89 -7.36 6.50
N SER A 69 0.54 -8.35 5.68
CA SER A 69 1.52 -9.32 5.16
C SER A 69 2.63 -8.64 4.34
N GLY A 70 2.30 -7.60 3.57
CA GLY A 70 3.30 -6.76 2.90
C GLY A 70 4.23 -6.06 3.88
N LEU A 71 3.69 -5.41 4.92
CA LEU A 71 4.48 -4.76 5.97
C LEU A 71 5.40 -5.78 6.67
N LYS A 72 4.89 -6.96 7.02
CA LYS A 72 5.68 -8.06 7.59
C LYS A 72 6.80 -8.50 6.65
N LYS A 73 6.48 -8.75 5.37
CA LYS A 73 7.44 -9.21 4.36
C LYS A 73 8.63 -8.24 4.21
N PHE A 74 8.38 -6.94 4.30
CA PHE A 74 9.41 -5.90 4.19
C PHE A 74 9.97 -5.46 5.55
N GLY A 75 9.73 -6.23 6.63
CA GLY A 75 10.29 -5.99 7.95
C GLY A 75 9.74 -4.77 8.68
N MET A 76 8.67 -4.14 8.19
CA MET A 76 8.05 -2.95 8.79
C MET A 76 7.06 -3.28 9.92
N ALA A 77 6.64 -4.54 10.02
CA ALA A 77 5.75 -5.03 11.07
C ALA A 77 6.20 -6.42 11.52
N VAL A 78 5.96 -6.74 12.79
CA VAL A 78 6.31 -8.01 13.40
C VAL A 78 5.07 -8.67 13.99
N GLU A 79 5.02 -10.00 13.95
CA GLU A 79 4.03 -10.77 14.69
C GLU A 79 4.38 -10.74 16.19
N LYS A 80 3.35 -10.64 17.01
CA LYS A 80 3.41 -10.71 18.47
C LYS A 80 2.65 -11.95 18.94
N GLU A 81 2.12 -11.93 20.15
CA GLU A 81 1.29 -13.02 20.66
C GLU A 81 0.05 -13.26 19.80
N LYS A 82 -0.49 -14.48 19.90
CA LYS A 82 -1.78 -14.82 19.30
C LYS A 82 -2.92 -14.40 20.20
N ASP A 83 -4.03 -14.07 19.55
CA ASP A 83 -5.34 -13.89 20.15
C ASP A 83 -6.32 -14.77 19.34
N GLY A 84 -6.65 -15.93 19.90
CA GLY A 84 -7.30 -17.03 19.18
C GLY A 84 -6.48 -17.53 17.99
N ASP A 85 -7.10 -17.54 16.81
CA ASP A 85 -6.49 -18.00 15.55
C ASP A 85 -5.62 -16.94 14.85
N TYR A 86 -5.57 -15.71 15.38
CA TYR A 86 -4.89 -14.60 14.74
C TYR A 86 -3.63 -14.17 15.51
N TYR A 87 -2.55 -13.93 14.79
CA TYR A 87 -1.43 -13.15 15.34
C TYR A 87 -1.83 -11.69 15.48
N LYS A 88 -1.35 -11.06 16.55
CA LYS A 88 -1.28 -9.60 16.64
C LYS A 88 -0.06 -9.08 15.88
N TYR A 89 -0.18 -7.88 15.33
CA TYR A 89 0.86 -7.20 14.58
C TYR A 89 1.16 -5.85 15.21
N GLN A 90 2.44 -5.51 15.27
CA GLN A 90 2.94 -4.20 15.70
C GLN A 90 4.01 -3.71 14.73
N LEU A 91 4.22 -2.40 14.63
CA LEU A 91 5.37 -1.87 13.90
C LEU A 91 6.68 -2.43 14.45
N SER A 92 7.61 -2.70 13.54
CA SER A 92 8.98 -3.04 13.90
C SER A 92 9.65 -1.87 14.61
N SER A 93 10.46 -2.13 15.63
CA SER A 93 11.32 -1.13 16.29
C SER A 93 12.51 -0.67 15.44
N THR A 94 12.57 -1.09 14.18
CA THR A 94 13.66 -0.78 13.27
C THR A 94 13.45 0.62 12.68
N ASP A 95 14.03 1.62 13.35
CA ASP A 95 14.46 2.87 12.71
C ASP A 95 15.78 2.64 11.93
#